data_AF-A0A2I1G6Y7-F1
#
_entry.id   AF-A0A2I1G6Y7-F1
#
_cell.length_a   1.000
_cell.length_b   1.000
_cell.length_c   1.000
_cell.angle_alpha   90.00
_cell.angle_beta   90.00
_cell.angle_gamma   90.00
#
_symmetry.space_group_name_H-M   'P 1'
#
loop_
_entity.id
_entity.type
_entity.pdbx_description
1 polymer ?
#
loop_
_entity_poly.entity_id
_entity_poly.type
_entity_poly.pdbx_seq_one_letter_code
_entity_poly.pdbx_strand_id
1 'polypeptide(L)'
;MNMTRYYATVHPEEWVKQVQTICLIKNIRQENDILNSCKLNIELQISIPNEINTLEELVKALKTHSTFEIYKSSCKYILDQMRFQGDDATKFLADFRSLCFKAEITNPQEIKNRLLETYSSNEFFKREFPMKTSGVTSINEIYRLCSEVISESSRVVIDDT
;
A
#
# COMPACT_ATOMS: atom_id res chain seq x y z
N MET A 1 19.72 12.95 8.81
CA MET A 1 18.48 12.89 7.99
C MET A 1 17.86 14.27 7.91
N ASN A 2 17.54 14.70 6.69
CA ASN A 2 16.77 15.92 6.46
C ASN A 2 15.27 15.63 6.60
N MET A 3 14.48 16.64 6.92
CA MET A 3 13.03 16.52 6.96
C MET A 3 12.51 16.17 5.57
N THR A 4 11.54 15.26 5.49
CA THR A 4 10.96 14.83 4.21
C THR A 4 9.89 15.82 3.76
N ARG A 5 9.98 16.30 2.52
CA ARG A 5 8.97 17.19 1.91
C ARG A 5 7.77 16.37 1.45
N TYR A 6 6.56 16.87 1.69
CA TYR A 6 5.33 16.29 1.16
C TYR A 6 4.90 17.00 -0.13
N TYR A 7 4.94 16.27 -1.24
CA TYR A 7 4.49 16.74 -2.56
C TYR A 7 3.58 15.70 -3.24
N ALA A 8 2.83 14.95 -2.43
CA ALA A 8 1.83 13.96 -2.85
C ALA A 8 2.35 12.75 -3.65
N THR A 9 3.59 12.30 -3.39
CA THR A 9 4.16 11.06 -3.95
C THR A 9 4.32 9.93 -2.93
N VAL A 10 3.71 10.10 -1.75
CA VAL A 10 3.74 9.17 -0.64
C VAL A 10 2.41 9.26 0.10
N HIS A 11 1.95 8.16 0.68
CA HIS A 11 0.71 8.15 1.44
C HIS A 11 0.82 9.09 2.67
N PRO A 12 -0.18 9.95 2.96
CA PRO A 12 -0.10 10.93 4.05
C PRO A 12 0.28 10.33 5.41
N GLU A 13 -0.28 9.18 5.78
CA GLU A 13 0.07 8.50 7.04
C GLU A 13 1.52 7.98 7.07
N GLU A 14 2.03 7.52 5.93
CA GLU A 14 3.40 7.03 5.82
C GLU A 14 4.38 8.19 5.96
N TRP A 15 4.09 9.31 5.30
CA TRP A 15 4.89 10.53 5.42
C TRP A 15 4.87 11.11 6.83
N VAL A 16 3.71 11.22 7.48
CA VAL A 16 3.64 11.71 8.87
C VAL A 16 4.45 10.81 9.81
N LYS A 17 4.40 9.48 9.64
CA LYS A 17 5.24 8.54 10.41
C LYS A 17 6.74 8.75 10.18
N GLN A 18 7.14 9.05 8.94
CA GLN A 18 8.54 9.39 8.62
C GLN A 18 8.97 10.68 9.34
N VAL A 19 8.13 11.73 9.32
CA VAL A 19 8.39 12.99 10.03
C VAL A 19 8.47 12.74 11.54
N GLN A 20 7.51 12.01 12.12
CA GLN A 20 7.53 11.62 13.54
C GLN A 20 8.82 10.89 13.91
N THR A 21 9.28 9.94 13.08
CA THR A 21 10.53 9.21 13.32
C THR A 21 11.74 10.15 13.34
N ILE A 22 11.82 11.10 12.40
CA ILE A 22 12.89 12.11 12.35
C ILE A 22 12.83 13.02 13.58
N CYS A 23 11.64 13.50 13.96
CA CYS A 23 11.41 14.29 15.17
C CYS A 23 11.87 13.53 16.41
N LEU A 24 11.55 12.24 16.51
CA LEU A 24 11.96 11.40 17.64
C LEU A 24 13.48 11.29 17.75
N ILE A 25 14.18 11.06 16.63
CA ILE A 25 15.64 11.03 16.57
C ILE A 25 16.24 12.38 16.99
N LYS A 26 15.59 13.50 16.62
CA LYS A 26 16.02 14.86 16.97
C LYS A 26 15.57 15.34 18.36
N ASN A 27 15.07 14.44 19.20
CA ASN A 27 14.53 14.74 20.53
C ASN A 27 13.35 15.74 20.55
N ILE A 28 12.62 15.87 19.44
CA ILE A 28 11.35 16.60 19.38
C ILE A 28 10.27 15.62 19.83
N ARG A 29 9.54 15.98 20.88
CA ARG A 29 8.55 15.10 21.55
C ARG A 29 7.15 15.70 21.60
N GLN A 30 7.04 17.02 21.57
CA GLN A 30 5.74 17.70 21.63
C GLN A 30 5.01 17.55 20.31
N GLU A 31 3.76 17.09 20.35
CA GLU A 31 2.95 16.87 19.16
C GLU A 31 2.77 18.15 18.34
N ASN A 32 2.62 19.31 19.00
CA ASN A 32 2.49 20.60 18.31
C ASN A 32 3.75 20.97 17.50
N ASP A 33 4.94 20.66 18.01
CA ASP A 33 6.20 20.91 17.29
C ASP A 33 6.33 19.99 16.06
N ILE A 34 5.87 18.75 16.19
CA ILE A 34 5.81 17.79 15.08
C ILE A 34 4.79 18.24 14.04
N LEU A 35 3.61 18.69 14.46
CA LEU A 35 2.58 19.21 13.56
C LEU A 35 3.07 20.45 12.80
N ASN A 36 3.71 21.40 13.48
CA ASN A 36 4.31 22.57 12.85
C ASN A 36 5.41 22.16 11.85
N SER A 37 6.22 21.16 12.21
CA SER A 37 7.21 20.58 11.31
C SER A 37 6.57 20.00 10.05
N CYS A 38 5.47 19.24 10.18
CA CYS A 38 4.73 18.75 9.03
C CYS A 38 4.22 19.91 8.15
N LYS A 39 3.53 20.89 8.73
CA LYS A 39 2.97 22.05 7.99
C LYS A 39 4.03 22.78 7.17
N LEU A 40 5.22 23.00 7.74
CA LEU A 40 6.34 23.67 7.07
C LEU A 40 6.97 22.87 5.92
N ASN A 41 6.72 21.56 5.85
CA ASN A 41 7.32 20.66 4.85
C ASN A 41 6.34 20.22 3.76
N ILE A 42 5.13 20.78 3.74
CA ILE A 42 4.17 20.58 2.65
C ILE A 42 4.51 21.51 1.49
N GLU A 43 4.46 20.97 0.27
CA GLU A 43 4.64 21.73 -0.96
C GLU A 43 3.63 22.88 -1.05
N LEU A 44 4.08 24.08 -1.42
CA LEU A 44 3.25 25.29 -1.40
C LEU A 44 2.03 25.20 -2.33
N GLN A 45 2.09 24.35 -3.36
CA GLN A 45 1.00 24.10 -4.29
C GLN A 45 -0.12 23.21 -3.70
N ILE A 46 0.12 22.59 -2.54
CA ILE A 46 -0.86 21.76 -1.82
C ILE A 46 -1.47 22.64 -0.72
N SER A 47 -2.63 23.21 -1.00
CA SER A 47 -3.34 24.03 -0.03
C SER A 47 -3.95 23.15 1.06
N ILE A 48 -3.72 23.50 2.32
CA ILE A 48 -4.38 22.90 3.48
C ILE A 48 -5.19 23.96 4.24
N PRO A 49 -6.30 23.58 4.90
CA PRO A 49 -7.02 24.48 5.81
C PRO A 49 -6.10 25.08 6.89
N ASN A 50 -6.38 26.34 7.27
CA ASN A 50 -5.62 27.03 8.31
C ASN A 50 -5.81 26.41 9.70
N GLU A 51 -7.02 25.89 9.97
CA GLU A 51 -7.40 25.29 11.25
C GLU A 51 -7.13 23.77 11.23
N ILE A 52 -5.88 23.41 11.49
CA ILE A 52 -5.44 22.02 11.70
C ILE A 52 -4.66 21.99 13.01
N ASN A 53 -5.16 21.29 14.01
CA ASN A 53 -4.63 21.26 15.38
C ASN A 53 -4.06 19.90 15.77
N THR A 54 -4.32 18.85 14.99
CA THR A 54 -3.79 17.49 15.23
C THR A 54 -3.14 16.91 13.98
N LEU A 55 -2.26 15.91 14.17
CA LEU A 55 -1.69 15.16 13.04
C LEU A 55 -2.76 14.35 12.29
N GLU A 56 -3.81 13.91 12.98
CA GLU A 56 -4.95 13.21 12.36
C GLU A 56 -5.73 14.13 11.43
N GLU A 57 -6.04 15.35 11.88
CA GLU A 57 -6.68 16.38 11.04
C GLU A 57 -5.82 16.72 9.82
N LEU A 58 -4.49 16.78 10.00
CA LEU A 58 -3.57 17.00 8.89
C LEU A 58 -3.66 15.88 7.86
N VAL A 59 -3.60 14.62 8.30
CA VAL A 59 -3.72 13.46 7.40
C VAL A 59 -5.04 13.50 6.64
N LYS A 60 -6.16 13.79 7.33
CA LYS A 60 -7.48 13.92 6.68
C LYS A 60 -7.46 15.02 5.63
N ALA A 61 -6.96 16.22 5.95
CA ALA A 61 -6.85 17.33 5.00
C ALA A 61 -6.01 16.97 3.76
N LEU A 62 -4.87 16.30 3.95
CA LEU A 62 -4.00 15.86 2.86
C LEU A 62 -4.68 14.79 1.99
N LYS A 63 -5.48 13.89 2.58
CA LYS A 63 -6.25 12.88 1.84
C LYS A 63 -7.43 13.49 1.06
N THR A 64 -8.01 14.60 1.53
CA THR A 64 -9.09 15.31 0.82
C THR A 64 -8.58 16.14 -0.37
N HIS A 65 -7.29 16.49 -0.39
CA HIS A 65 -6.70 17.24 -1.51
C HIS A 65 -6.66 16.40 -2.79
N SER A 66 -6.93 17.02 -3.95
CA SER A 66 -7.04 16.33 -5.25
C SER A 66 -5.78 15.55 -5.66
N THR A 67 -4.61 16.02 -5.24
CA THR A 67 -3.33 15.33 -5.50
C THR A 67 -3.26 13.94 -4.87
N PHE A 68 -3.99 13.68 -3.77
CA PHE A 68 -4.03 12.35 -3.18
C PHE A 68 -4.80 11.36 -4.05
N GLU A 69 -5.86 11.80 -4.73
CA GLU A 69 -6.56 10.94 -5.69
C GLU A 69 -5.64 10.58 -6.87
N ILE A 70 -4.86 11.55 -7.38
CA ILE A 70 -3.84 11.30 -8.42
C ILE A 70 -2.83 10.25 -7.96
N TYR A 71 -2.33 10.37 -6.73
CA TYR A 71 -1.42 9.38 -6.13
C TYR A 71 -2.05 7.98 -6.04
N LYS A 72 -3.30 7.88 -5.56
CA LYS A 72 -4.02 6.59 -5.50
C LYS A 72 -4.22 5.99 -6.88
N SER A 73 -4.61 6.78 -7.88
CA SER A 73 -4.75 6.33 -9.26
C SER A 73 -3.43 5.79 -9.83
N SER A 74 -2.30 6.46 -9.53
CA SER A 74 -0.98 5.96 -9.92
C SER A 74 -0.65 4.61 -9.26
N CYS A 75 -0.95 4.45 -7.96
CA CYS A 75 -0.76 3.17 -7.28
C CYS A 75 -1.62 2.05 -7.88
N LYS A 76 -2.89 2.34 -8.23
CA LYS A 76 -3.80 1.41 -8.92
C LYS A 76 -3.27 1.01 -10.30
N TYR A 77 -2.79 1.98 -11.07
CA TYR A 77 -2.19 1.72 -12.37
C TYR A 77 -0.98 0.76 -12.24
N ILE A 78 -0.10 0.99 -11.27
CA ILE A 78 1.04 0.09 -11.01
C ILE A 78 0.54 -1.31 -10.63
N LEU A 79 -0.45 -1.43 -9.73
CA LEU A 79 -1.07 -2.71 -9.38
C LEU A 79 -1.59 -3.47 -10.60
N ASP A 80 -2.29 -2.79 -11.52
CA ASP A 80 -2.86 -3.40 -12.72
C ASP A 80 -1.79 -3.94 -13.68
N GLN A 81 -0.57 -3.39 -13.62
CA GLN A 81 0.59 -3.86 -14.38
C GLN A 81 1.41 -4.95 -13.67
N MET A 82 1.17 -5.21 -12.38
CA MET A 82 1.94 -6.23 -11.65
C MET A 82 1.69 -7.62 -12.22
N ARG A 83 2.76 -8.36 -12.47
CA ARG A 83 2.72 -9.76 -12.88
C ARG A 83 3.71 -10.55 -12.06
N PHE A 84 3.29 -11.67 -11.50
CA PHE A 84 4.18 -12.60 -10.82
C PHE A 84 4.90 -13.45 -11.85
N GLN A 85 6.23 -13.52 -11.76
CA GLN A 85 7.08 -14.17 -12.78
C GLN A 85 7.67 -15.51 -12.29
N GLY A 86 7.14 -16.08 -11.20
CA GLY A 86 7.71 -17.28 -10.57
C GLY A 86 8.96 -16.99 -9.73
N ASP A 87 9.19 -15.73 -9.39
CA ASP A 87 10.28 -15.25 -8.55
C ASP A 87 9.88 -15.23 -7.06
N ASP A 88 10.50 -14.36 -6.25
CA ASP A 88 10.25 -14.28 -4.81
C ASP A 88 8.81 -13.85 -4.49
N ALA A 89 7.95 -14.85 -4.24
CA ALA A 89 6.55 -14.66 -3.88
C ALA A 89 6.37 -13.79 -2.63
N THR A 90 7.30 -13.84 -1.67
CA THR A 90 7.23 -13.04 -0.45
C THR A 90 7.38 -11.56 -0.78
N LYS A 91 8.42 -11.23 -1.57
CA LYS A 91 8.64 -9.86 -2.03
C LYS A 91 7.49 -9.36 -2.89
N PHE A 92 7.04 -10.18 -3.85
CA PHE A 92 5.92 -9.84 -4.72
C PHE A 92 4.65 -9.49 -3.92
N LEU A 93 4.26 -10.35 -2.97
CA LEU A 93 3.06 -10.13 -2.15
C LEU A 93 3.22 -8.94 -1.19
N ALA A 94 4.43 -8.68 -0.69
CA ALA A 94 4.72 -7.50 0.13
C ALA A 94 4.55 -6.20 -0.68
N ASP A 95 5.10 -6.16 -1.89
CA ASP A 95 4.99 -5.01 -2.80
C ASP A 95 3.53 -4.78 -3.23
N PHE A 96 2.83 -5.84 -3.61
CA PHE A 96 1.41 -5.78 -3.95
C PHE A 96 0.58 -5.25 -2.78
N ARG A 97 0.81 -5.78 -1.57
CA ARG A 97 0.12 -5.32 -0.35
C ARG A 97 0.40 -3.86 -0.03
N SER A 98 1.64 -3.41 -0.21
CA SER A 98 2.03 -2.00 -0.03
C SER A 98 1.25 -1.09 -0.98
N LEU A 99 1.14 -1.47 -2.25
CA LEU A 99 0.40 -0.70 -3.24
C LEU A 99 -1.11 -0.68 -2.96
N CYS A 100 -1.70 -1.81 -2.53
CA CYS A 100 -3.11 -1.83 -2.10
C CYS A 100 -3.38 -0.87 -0.94
N PHE A 101 -2.50 -0.85 0.06
CA PHE A 101 -2.59 0.12 1.18
C PHE A 101 -2.48 1.56 0.67
N LYS A 102 -1.49 1.86 -0.17
CA LYS A 102 -1.26 3.20 -0.74
C LYS A 102 -2.42 3.68 -1.62
N ALA A 103 -3.09 2.77 -2.30
CA ALA A 103 -4.29 3.02 -3.12
C ALA A 103 -5.60 3.05 -2.33
N GLU A 104 -5.55 2.83 -1.00
CA GLU A 104 -6.72 2.66 -0.12
C GLU A 104 -7.71 1.57 -0.59
N ILE A 105 -7.19 0.48 -1.17
CA ILE A 105 -7.99 -0.69 -1.57
C ILE A 105 -8.21 -1.56 -0.33
N THR A 106 -9.43 -1.49 0.22
CA THR A 106 -9.84 -2.23 1.42
C THR A 106 -10.87 -3.32 1.15
N ASN A 107 -11.43 -3.38 -0.06
CA ASN A 107 -12.41 -4.38 -0.44
C ASN A 107 -11.74 -5.75 -0.67
N PRO A 108 -12.08 -6.80 0.11
CA PRO A 108 -11.46 -8.12 -0.03
C PRO A 108 -11.66 -8.76 -1.41
N GLN A 109 -12.82 -8.54 -2.04
CA GLN A 109 -13.11 -9.09 -3.37
C GLN A 109 -12.29 -8.38 -4.46
N GLU A 110 -12.11 -7.07 -4.36
CA GLU A 110 -11.22 -6.33 -5.28
C GLU A 110 -9.78 -6.84 -5.18
N ILE A 111 -9.28 -7.07 -3.95
CA ILE A 111 -7.94 -7.62 -3.73
C ILE A 111 -7.79 -9.00 -4.37
N LYS A 112 -8.76 -9.90 -4.19
CA LYS A 112 -8.75 -11.24 -4.81
C LYS A 112 -8.72 -11.14 -6.33
N ASN A 113 -9.59 -10.32 -6.92
CA ASN A 113 -9.66 -10.17 -8.38
C ASN A 113 -8.32 -9.67 -8.93
N ARG A 114 -7.72 -8.65 -8.30
CA ARG A 114 -6.41 -8.13 -8.71
C ARG A 114 -5.29 -9.17 -8.56
N LEU A 115 -5.25 -9.93 -7.45
CA LEU A 115 -4.27 -11.01 -7.26
C LEU A 115 -4.41 -12.09 -8.34
N LEU A 116 -5.62 -12.48 -8.69
CA LEU A 116 -5.90 -13.47 -9.73
C LEU A 116 -5.30 -13.05 -11.09
N GLU A 117 -5.44 -11.78 -11.45
CA GLU A 117 -4.88 -11.25 -12.70
C GLU A 117 -3.35 -11.27 -12.75
N THR A 118 -2.70 -11.18 -11.59
CA THR A 118 -1.23 -11.09 -11.52
C THR A 118 -0.50 -12.37 -11.91
N TYR A 119 -1.14 -13.54 -11.78
CA TYR A 119 -0.57 -14.83 -12.15
C TYR A 119 -1.47 -15.63 -13.10
N SER A 120 -2.13 -14.89 -14.00
CA SER A 120 -3.13 -15.39 -14.95
C SER A 120 -2.60 -16.36 -16.02
N SER A 121 -1.29 -16.49 -16.18
CA SER A 121 -0.68 -17.51 -17.06
C SER A 121 -0.57 -18.89 -16.41
N ASN A 122 -0.72 -18.99 -15.08
CA ASN A 122 -0.63 -20.25 -14.35
C ASN A 122 -2.03 -20.86 -14.14
N GLU A 123 -2.33 -21.93 -14.87
CA GLU A 123 -3.66 -22.58 -14.83
C GLU A 123 -3.96 -23.23 -13.47
N PHE A 124 -2.95 -23.74 -12.76
CA PHE A 124 -3.13 -24.25 -11.39
C PHE A 124 -3.56 -23.12 -10.46
N PHE A 125 -2.83 -21.99 -10.48
CA PHE A 125 -3.15 -20.84 -9.65
C PHE A 125 -4.54 -20.30 -9.95
N LYS A 126 -4.91 -20.16 -11.24
CA LYS A 126 -6.24 -19.70 -11.67
C LYS A 126 -7.39 -20.57 -11.15
N ARG A 127 -7.16 -21.88 -11.01
CA ARG A 127 -8.16 -22.81 -10.49
C ARG A 127 -8.21 -22.78 -8.96
N GLU A 128 -7.07 -22.96 -8.30
CA GLU A 128 -7.00 -23.17 -6.86
C GLU A 128 -7.23 -21.90 -6.04
N PHE A 129 -6.72 -20.74 -6.50
CA PHE A 129 -6.81 -19.50 -5.72
C PHE A 129 -8.25 -19.05 -5.47
N PRO A 130 -9.15 -18.98 -6.48
CA PRO A 130 -10.56 -18.66 -6.25
C PRO A 130 -11.26 -19.70 -5.36
N MET A 131 -10.93 -20.99 -5.49
CA MET A 131 -11.51 -22.05 -4.66
C MET A 131 -11.12 -21.89 -3.19
N LYS A 132 -9.82 -21.74 -2.90
CA LYS A 132 -9.30 -21.62 -1.53
C LYS A 132 -9.71 -20.31 -0.86
N THR A 133 -9.90 -19.25 -1.62
CA THR A 133 -10.32 -17.94 -1.08
C THR A 133 -11.84 -17.71 -1.10
N SER A 134 -12.64 -18.70 -1.49
CA SER A 134 -14.10 -18.61 -1.46
C SER A 134 -14.60 -18.31 -0.04
N GLY A 135 -15.48 -17.30 0.09
CA GLY A 135 -15.99 -16.86 1.40
C GLY A 135 -15.01 -16.13 2.32
N VAL A 136 -13.71 -16.07 2.00
CA VAL A 136 -12.71 -15.40 2.84
C VAL A 136 -12.84 -13.88 2.76
N THR A 137 -13.02 -13.21 3.89
CA THR A 137 -13.11 -11.74 3.96
C THR A 137 -11.90 -11.09 4.63
N SER A 138 -11.10 -11.87 5.37
CA SER A 138 -9.86 -11.37 5.97
C SER A 138 -8.78 -11.16 4.91
N ILE A 139 -8.33 -9.91 4.77
CA ILE A 139 -7.25 -9.55 3.84
C ILE A 139 -5.96 -10.33 4.17
N ASN A 140 -5.62 -10.47 5.45
CA ASN A 140 -4.43 -11.23 5.87
C ASN A 140 -4.51 -12.69 5.43
N GLU A 141 -5.70 -13.28 5.55
CA GLU A 141 -5.92 -14.67 5.15
C GLU A 141 -5.87 -14.83 3.62
N ILE A 142 -6.38 -13.85 2.85
CA ILE A 142 -6.24 -13.84 1.38
C ILE A 142 -4.77 -13.89 0.97
N TYR A 143 -3.90 -13.06 1.57
CA TYR A 143 -2.46 -13.08 1.26
C TYR A 143 -1.79 -14.39 1.65
N ARG A 144 -2.15 -14.95 2.81
CA ARG A 144 -1.63 -16.25 3.26
C ARG A 144 -1.98 -17.37 2.28
N LEU A 145 -3.24 -17.46 1.88
CA LEU A 145 -3.73 -18.44 0.90
C LEU A 145 -3.11 -18.21 -0.49
N CYS A 146 -2.93 -16.96 -0.92
CA CYS A 146 -2.24 -16.64 -2.16
C CYS A 146 -0.80 -17.21 -2.16
N SER A 147 -0.05 -16.98 -1.07
CA SER A 147 1.31 -17.52 -0.90
C SER A 147 1.34 -19.05 -0.90
N GLU A 148 0.34 -19.69 -0.30
CA GLU A 148 0.20 -21.15 -0.28
C GLU A 148 0.00 -21.70 -1.70
N VAL A 149 -0.94 -21.12 -2.46
CA VAL A 149 -1.25 -21.56 -3.83
C VAL A 149 -0.04 -21.34 -4.77
N ILE A 150 0.68 -20.22 -4.64
CA ILE A 150 1.92 -19.97 -5.41
C ILE A 150 3.00 -21.03 -5.09
N SER A 151 3.11 -21.42 -3.82
CA SER A 151 4.07 -22.44 -3.40
C SER A 151 3.71 -23.82 -3.95
N GLU A 152 2.42 -24.15 -3.97
CA GLU A 152 1.89 -25.40 -4.54
C GLU A 152 2.07 -25.45 -6.06
N SER A 153 1.78 -24.34 -6.76
CA SER A 153 1.94 -24.28 -8.22
C SER A 153 3.37 -24.52 -8.67
N SER A 154 4.34 -24.14 -7.83
CA SER A 154 5.77 -24.34 -8.10
C SER A 154 6.20 -25.81 -7.98
N ARG A 155 5.48 -26.62 -7.18
CA ARG A 155 5.76 -28.06 -7.02
C ARG A 155 5.21 -28.89 -8.16
N VAL A 156 4.03 -28.52 -8.68
CA VAL A 156 3.38 -29.23 -9.79
C VAL A 156 4.23 -29.19 -11.06
N VAL A 157 4.93 -28.08 -11.32
CA VAL A 157 5.81 -27.94 -12.50
C VAL A 157 7.03 -28.89 -12.44
N ILE A 158 7.47 -29.30 -11.25
CA ILE A 158 8.65 -30.16 -11.07
C ILE A 158 8.32 -31.65 -11.31
N ASP A 159 7.07 -32.06 -11.12
CA ASP A 159 6.65 -33.47 -11.26
C ASP A 159 6.42 -33.89 -12.73
N ASP A 160 6.32 -32.92 -13.65
CA ASP A 160 6.10 -33.13 -15.09
C ASP A 160 7.39 -33.02 -15.94
N THR A 161 8.58 -32.90 -15.32
CA THR A 161 9.92 -32.83 -15.98
C THR A 161 10.87 -33.92 -15.51
#